data_AF-A0A6C1P4V7-F1
#
_entry.id   AF-A0A6C1P4V7-F1
#
_cell.length_a   1.000
_cell.length_b   1.000
_cell.length_c   1.000
_cell.angle_alpha   90.00
_cell.angle_beta   90.00
_cell.angle_gamma   90.00
#
_symmetry.space_group_name_H-M   'P 1'
#
loop_
_entity.id
_entity.type
_entity.pdbx_description
1 polymer ?
#
loop_
_entity_poly.entity_id
_entity_poly.type
_entity_poly.pdbx_seq_one_letter_code
_entity_poly.pdbx_strand_id
1 'polypeptide(L)'
;MNTAEPLYYLNRLHKILNWSDSRIEFFYGIPWLYQLAVALMLWITVILTPYVIYLLFRLKKWGWLVYFCVITGIGLLAGAAGSGFGLQFYLSTITITLLLVVFMWSLRLRVNEWRGLAQFEQEMRRERLMKQKAAQTQKFQQRLQ
;
A
#
# COMPACT_ATOMS: atom_id res chain seq x y z
N MET A 1 10.46 19.88 4.60
CA MET A 1 9.57 18.75 4.25
C MET A 1 8.56 18.56 5.37
N ASN A 2 7.28 18.69 5.04
CA ASN A 2 6.18 18.71 6.00
C ASN A 2 5.97 17.29 6.57
N THR A 3 6.32 17.04 7.83
CA THR A 3 6.39 15.67 8.39
C THR A 3 5.05 15.00 8.64
N ALA A 4 3.94 15.70 8.37
CA ALA A 4 2.59 15.14 8.38
C ALA A 4 2.22 14.44 7.06
N GLU A 5 2.82 14.83 5.94
CA GLU A 5 2.53 14.28 4.61
C GLU A 5 2.75 12.76 4.51
N PRO A 6 3.90 12.19 4.92
CA PRO A 6 4.12 10.75 4.74
C PRO A 6 3.11 9.90 5.53
N LEU A 7 2.75 10.31 6.75
CA LEU A 7 1.76 9.61 7.59
C LEU A 7 0.33 9.68 7.03
N TYR A 8 -0.04 10.83 6.46
CA TYR A 8 -1.32 10.98 5.78
C TYR A 8 -1.45 10.01 4.59
N TYR A 9 -0.45 9.96 3.70
CA TYR A 9 -0.47 9.06 2.56
C TYR A 9 -0.41 7.59 2.97
N LEU A 10 0.33 7.27 4.04
CA LEU A 10 0.42 5.92 4.57
C LEU A 10 -0.91 5.42 5.16
N ASN A 11 -1.61 6.28 5.91
CA ASN A 11 -2.95 5.97 6.43
C ASN A 11 -3.97 5.78 5.30
N ARG A 12 -3.86 6.58 4.24
CA ARG A 12 -4.72 6.45 3.05
C ARG A 12 -4.47 5.13 2.33
N LEU A 13 -3.19 4.75 2.17
CA LEU A 13 -2.78 3.47 1.59
C LEU A 13 -3.32 2.29 2.41
N HIS A 14 -3.14 2.33 3.73
CA HIS A 14 -3.69 1.32 4.64
C HIS A 14 -5.21 1.18 4.52
N LYS A 15 -5.95 2.30 4.53
CA LYS A 15 -7.41 2.29 4.43
C LYS A 15 -7.88 1.62 3.14
N ILE A 16 -7.21 1.88 2.03
CA ILE A 16 -7.54 1.32 0.71
C ILE A 16 -7.23 -0.18 0.67
N LEU A 17 -6.08 -0.60 1.18
CA LEU A 17 -5.69 -2.02 1.28
C LEU A 17 -6.60 -2.83 2.23
N ASN A 18 -7.09 -2.21 3.32
CA ASN A 18 -8.01 -2.86 4.26
C ASN A 18 -9.48 -2.79 3.84
N TRP A 19 -9.86 -1.97 2.86
CA TRP A 19 -11.26 -1.79 2.47
C TRP A 19 -11.85 -2.99 1.71
N SER A 20 -10.98 -3.92 1.30
CA SER A 20 -11.33 -5.12 0.55
C SER A 20 -12.05 -6.17 1.42
N ASP A 21 -11.65 -6.37 2.68
CA ASP A 21 -12.13 -7.54 3.47
C ASP A 21 -13.61 -7.49 3.82
N SER A 22 -14.13 -6.33 4.25
CA SER A 22 -15.49 -6.24 4.80
C SER A 22 -16.61 -6.43 3.76
N ARG A 23 -16.30 -6.45 2.46
CA ARG A 23 -17.27 -6.71 1.39
C ARG A 23 -17.21 -8.11 0.83
N ILE A 24 -16.13 -8.85 1.02
CA ILE A 24 -15.97 -10.21 0.46
C ILE A 24 -16.82 -11.21 1.24
N GLU A 25 -16.95 -11.03 2.56
CA GLU A 25 -17.73 -11.91 3.44
C GLU A 25 -19.22 -12.00 3.04
N PHE A 26 -19.78 -10.95 2.43
CA PHE A 26 -21.19 -10.90 2.04
C PHE A 26 -21.55 -11.78 0.82
N PHE A 27 -20.56 -12.21 0.01
CA PHE A 27 -20.81 -12.88 -1.28
C PHE A 27 -20.66 -14.41 -1.25
N TYR A 28 -20.23 -15.01 -0.13
CA TYR A 28 -19.93 -16.45 -0.05
C TYR A 28 -21.15 -17.38 -0.12
N GLY A 29 -22.38 -16.87 -0.13
CA GLY A 29 -23.60 -17.69 -0.12
C GLY A 29 -24.14 -18.13 -1.49
N ILE A 30 -23.73 -17.51 -2.60
CA ILE A 30 -24.37 -17.71 -3.92
C ILE A 30 -23.31 -17.87 -5.04
N PRO A 31 -23.14 -19.08 -5.61
CA PRO A 31 -22.09 -19.40 -6.59
C PRO A 31 -22.07 -18.52 -7.85
N TRP A 32 -23.22 -18.01 -8.30
CA TRP A 32 -23.28 -17.15 -9.49
C TRP A 32 -22.86 -15.71 -9.20
N LEU A 33 -23.12 -15.23 -7.96
CA LEU A 33 -22.60 -13.95 -7.49
C LEU A 33 -21.09 -14.01 -7.25
N TYR A 34 -20.51 -15.19 -7.02
CA TYR A 34 -19.08 -15.37 -6.85
C TYR A 34 -18.29 -14.97 -8.11
N GLN A 35 -18.71 -15.40 -9.31
CA GLN A 35 -18.05 -14.98 -10.55
C GLN A 35 -18.14 -13.46 -10.77
N LEU A 36 -19.29 -12.87 -10.44
CA LEU A 36 -19.52 -11.43 -10.56
C LEU A 36 -18.70 -10.64 -9.53
N ALA A 37 -18.57 -11.15 -8.30
CA ALA A 37 -17.76 -10.59 -7.23
C ALA A 37 -16.26 -10.70 -7.55
N VAL A 38 -15.79 -11.83 -8.10
CA VAL A 38 -14.41 -12.00 -8.55
C VAL A 38 -14.12 -11.06 -9.71
N ALA A 39 -14.99 -10.96 -10.71
CA ALA A 39 -14.83 -10.00 -11.81
C ALA A 39 -14.77 -8.55 -11.30
N LEU A 40 -15.68 -8.15 -10.41
CA LEU A 40 -15.67 -6.83 -9.79
C LEU A 40 -14.40 -6.59 -8.97
N MET A 41 -13.91 -7.59 -8.23
CA MET A 41 -12.63 -7.49 -7.52
C MET A 41 -11.46 -7.30 -8.47
N LEU A 42 -11.44 -7.97 -9.62
CA LEU A 42 -10.41 -7.76 -10.64
C LEU A 42 -10.47 -6.33 -11.17
N TRP A 43 -11.66 -5.84 -11.53
CA TRP A 43 -11.84 -4.47 -11.99
C TRP A 43 -11.43 -3.44 -10.94
N ILE A 44 -11.84 -3.63 -9.69
CA ILE A 44 -11.43 -2.78 -8.57
C ILE A 44 -9.92 -2.82 -8.43
N THR A 45 -9.29 -4.00 -8.48
CA THR A 45 -7.83 -4.14 -8.35
C THR A 45 -7.10 -3.42 -9.47
N VAL A 46 -7.55 -3.58 -10.73
CA VAL A 46 -6.97 -2.90 -11.89
C VAL A 46 -7.08 -1.37 -11.76
N ILE A 47 -8.21 -0.86 -11.27
CA ILE A 47 -8.43 0.58 -11.04
C ILE A 47 -7.65 1.09 -9.81
N LEU A 48 -7.53 0.29 -8.75
CA LEU A 48 -6.79 0.65 -7.53
C LEU A 48 -5.29 0.67 -7.75
N THR A 49 -4.78 -0.23 -8.60
CA THR A 49 -3.36 -0.42 -8.87
C THR A 49 -2.63 0.88 -9.24
N PRO A 50 -3.06 1.70 -10.22
CA PRO A 50 -2.40 2.97 -10.53
C PRO A 50 -2.43 3.95 -9.35
N TYR A 51 -3.48 3.91 -8.53
CA TYR A 51 -3.57 4.74 -7.33
C TYR A 51 -2.58 4.28 -6.23
N VAL A 52 -2.41 2.97 -6.05
CA VAL A 52 -1.43 2.39 -5.13
C VAL A 52 0.00 2.72 -5.60
N ILE A 53 0.27 2.64 -6.89
CA ILE A 53 1.55 3.04 -7.50
C ILE A 53 1.83 4.53 -7.24
N TYR A 54 0.83 5.39 -7.42
CA TYR A 54 0.97 6.82 -7.12
C TYR A 54 1.32 7.08 -5.64
N LEU A 55 0.67 6.37 -4.71
CA LEU A 55 0.97 6.47 -3.28
C LEU A 55 2.38 5.96 -2.95
N LEU A 56 2.81 4.85 -3.57
CA LEU A 56 4.17 4.31 -3.41
C LEU A 56 5.24 5.29 -3.92
N PHE A 57 4.98 5.96 -5.04
CA PHE A 57 5.85 6.99 -5.60
C PHE A 57 5.97 8.18 -4.64
N ARG A 58 4.86 8.66 -4.09
CA ARG A 58 4.85 9.73 -3.07
C ARG A 58 5.59 9.34 -1.79
N LEU A 59 5.48 8.08 -1.38
CA LEU A 59 6.17 7.52 -0.21
C LEU A 59 7.64 7.17 -0.48
N LYS A 60 8.15 7.41 -1.70
CA LYS A 60 9.52 7.08 -2.17
C LYS A 60 9.90 5.62 -1.95
N LYS A 61 8.93 4.70 -2.01
CA LYS A 61 9.14 3.25 -1.81
C LYS A 61 9.51 2.57 -3.12
N TRP A 62 10.62 2.99 -3.72
CA TRP A 62 11.07 2.53 -5.04
C TRP A 62 11.23 1.01 -5.16
N GLY A 63 11.66 0.33 -4.10
CA GLY A 63 11.76 -1.14 -4.11
C GLY A 63 10.42 -1.85 -4.41
N TRP A 64 9.30 -1.28 -3.97
CA TRP A 64 7.97 -1.84 -4.23
C TRP A 64 7.48 -1.52 -5.64
N LEU A 65 7.89 -0.39 -6.20
CA LEU A 65 7.64 -0.07 -7.60
C LEU A 65 8.40 -1.02 -8.53
N VAL A 66 9.68 -1.29 -8.23
CA VAL A 66 10.47 -2.28 -8.99
C VAL A 66 9.83 -3.66 -8.90
N TYR A 67 9.42 -4.09 -7.71
CA TYR A 67 8.74 -5.38 -7.54
C TYR A 67 7.43 -5.46 -8.34
N PHE A 68 6.64 -4.39 -8.37
CA PHE A 68 5.46 -4.30 -9.24
C PHE A 68 5.81 -4.43 -10.73
N CYS A 69 6.83 -3.70 -11.19
CA CYS A 69 7.30 -3.76 -12.58
C CYS A 69 7.82 -5.16 -12.96
N VAL A 70 8.51 -5.85 -12.05
CA VAL A 70 9.00 -7.22 -12.29
C VAL A 70 7.82 -8.18 -12.41
N ILE A 71 6.83 -8.11 -11.52
CA ILE A 71 5.63 -8.97 -11.59
C ILE A 71 4.86 -8.75 -12.89
N THR A 72 4.57 -7.49 -13.22
CA THR A 72 3.83 -7.17 -14.45
C THR A 72 4.63 -7.49 -15.70
N GLY A 73 5.95 -7.28 -15.68
CA GLY A 73 6.87 -7.63 -16.76
C GLY A 73 6.94 -9.14 -17.01
N ILE A 74 7.11 -9.96 -15.97
CA ILE A 74 7.11 -11.44 -16.09
C ILE A 74 5.78 -11.91 -16.67
N GLY A 75 4.67 -11.33 -16.20
CA GLY A 75 3.34 -11.60 -16.73
C GLY A 75 3.19 -11.31 -18.22
N LEU A 76 3.59 -10.12 -18.64
CA LEU A 76 3.54 -9.69 -20.04
C LEU A 76 4.45 -10.54 -20.92
N LEU A 77 5.65 -10.88 -20.46
CA LEU A 77 6.58 -11.73 -21.19
C LEU A 77 6.04 -13.16 -21.33
N ALA A 78 5.43 -13.72 -20.29
CA ALA A 78 4.78 -15.04 -20.35
C ALA A 78 3.60 -15.05 -21.33
N GLY A 79 2.79 -13.99 -21.34
CA GLY A 79 1.68 -13.84 -22.28
C GLY A 79 2.14 -13.59 -23.73
N ALA A 80 3.25 -12.87 -23.93
CA ALA A 80 3.80 -12.60 -25.26
C ALA A 80 4.54 -13.81 -25.87
N ALA A 81 5.14 -14.67 -25.03
CA ALA A 81 5.78 -15.91 -25.47
C ALA A 81 4.75 -16.97 -25.91
N GLY A 82 3.54 -16.93 -25.35
CA GLY A 82 2.41 -17.72 -25.83
C GLY A 82 1.77 -17.04 -27.04
N SER A 83 2.10 -17.50 -28.25
CA SER A 83 1.52 -16.99 -29.48
C SER A 83 -0.01 -17.24 -29.52
N GLY A 84 -0.81 -16.24 -29.12
CA GLY A 84 -2.25 -16.17 -29.36
C GLY A 84 -3.16 -16.28 -28.13
N PHE A 85 -4.43 -15.91 -28.33
CA PHE A 85 -5.57 -16.00 -27.39
C PHE A 85 -5.96 -17.46 -27.05
N GLY A 86 -4.98 -18.30 -26.68
CA GLY A 86 -5.17 -19.70 -26.30
C GLY A 86 -5.14 -19.91 -24.78
N LEU A 87 -5.16 -21.16 -24.35
CA LEU A 87 -5.08 -21.57 -22.93
C LEU A 87 -3.91 -20.89 -22.17
N GLN A 88 -2.77 -20.69 -22.85
CA GLN A 88 -1.60 -20.01 -22.29
C GLN A 88 -1.85 -18.54 -21.92
N PHE A 89 -2.69 -17.83 -22.68
CA PHE A 89 -3.07 -16.44 -22.37
C PHE A 89 -3.92 -16.38 -21.09
N TYR A 90 -4.88 -17.31 -20.95
CA TYR A 90 -5.71 -17.43 -19.76
C TYR A 90 -4.89 -17.80 -18.52
N LEU A 91 -4.00 -18.80 -18.64
CA LEU A 91 -3.09 -19.19 -17.56
C LEU A 91 -2.19 -18.03 -17.15
N SER A 92 -1.60 -17.31 -18.11
CA SER A 92 -0.77 -16.13 -17.83
C SER A 92 -1.55 -15.03 -17.12
N THR A 93 -2.80 -14.77 -17.54
CA THR A 93 -3.67 -13.77 -16.91
C THR A 93 -3.99 -14.15 -15.47
N ILE A 94 -4.35 -15.42 -15.21
CA ILE A 94 -4.60 -15.93 -13.86
C ILE A 94 -3.35 -15.83 -12.99
N THR A 95 -2.17 -16.17 -13.53
CA THR A 95 -0.89 -16.06 -12.81
C THR A 95 -0.58 -14.61 -12.45
N ILE A 96 -0.77 -13.65 -13.37
CA ILE A 96 -0.58 -12.22 -13.10
C ILE A 96 -1.52 -11.75 -12.00
N THR A 97 -2.80 -12.12 -12.10
CA THR A 97 -3.80 -11.81 -11.09
C THR A 97 -3.40 -12.34 -9.72
N LEU A 98 -2.98 -13.60 -9.63
CA LEU A 98 -2.52 -14.20 -8.37
C LEU A 98 -1.30 -13.46 -7.81
N LEU A 99 -0.31 -13.14 -8.65
CA LEU A 99 0.87 -12.39 -8.24
C LEU A 99 0.51 -10.97 -7.77
N LEU A 100 -0.47 -10.31 -8.40
CA LEU A 100 -0.99 -9.02 -7.96
C LEU A 100 -1.70 -9.11 -6.61
N VAL A 101 -2.47 -10.17 -6.37
CA VAL A 101 -3.11 -10.41 -5.06
C VAL A 101 -2.05 -10.61 -3.98
N VAL A 102 -1.02 -11.42 -4.24
CA VAL A 102 0.11 -11.62 -3.32
C VAL A 102 0.87 -10.32 -3.09
N PHE A 103 1.08 -9.50 -4.13
CA PHE A 103 1.68 -8.19 -4.01
C PHE A 103 0.89 -7.27 -3.09
N MET A 104 -0.43 -7.15 -3.31
CA MET A 104 -1.31 -6.33 -2.47
C MET A 104 -1.31 -6.82 -1.02
N TRP A 105 -1.35 -8.13 -0.79
CA TRP A 105 -1.25 -8.72 0.54
C TRP A 105 0.08 -8.37 1.23
N SER A 106 1.19 -8.52 0.51
CA SER A 106 2.53 -8.19 1.03
C SER A 106 2.65 -6.70 1.37
N LEU A 107 2.07 -5.83 0.53
CA LEU A 107 1.98 -4.40 0.76
C LEU A 107 1.19 -4.09 2.05
N ARG A 108 0.10 -4.80 2.31
CA ARG A 108 -0.72 -4.66 3.52
C ARG A 108 0.09 -4.89 4.79
N LEU A 109 0.89 -5.96 4.82
CA LEU A 109 1.77 -6.28 5.96
C LEU A 109 2.81 -5.18 6.19
N ARG A 110 3.45 -4.73 5.12
CA ARG A 110 4.54 -3.74 5.19
C ARG A 110 4.06 -2.33 5.49
N VAL A 111 2.86 -1.97 5.06
CA VAL A 111 2.23 -0.69 5.39
C VAL A 111 1.98 -0.58 6.90
N ASN A 112 1.63 -1.68 7.58
CA ASN A 112 1.48 -1.68 9.03
C ASN A 112 2.81 -1.39 9.75
N GLU A 113 3.90 -2.02 9.31
CA GLU A 113 5.25 -1.76 9.84
C GLU A 113 5.67 -0.30 9.64
N TRP A 114 5.47 0.24 8.44
CA TRP A 114 5.81 1.63 8.14
C TRP A 114 5.03 2.62 8.99
N ARG A 115 3.79 2.28 9.38
CA ARG A 115 2.96 3.14 10.22
C ARG A 115 3.50 3.18 11.63
N GLY A 116 3.85 2.02 12.18
CA GLY A 116 4.46 1.93 13.50
C GLY A 116 5.75 2.75 13.59
N LEU A 117 6.62 2.62 12.59
CA LEU A 117 7.87 3.40 12.53
C LEU A 117 7.62 4.90 12.42
N ALA A 118 6.68 5.33 11.55
CA ALA A 118 6.38 6.75 11.38
C ALA A 118 5.73 7.38 12.62
N GLN A 119 4.89 6.64 13.34
CA GLN A 119 4.31 7.09 14.60
C GLN A 119 5.38 7.24 15.69
N PHE A 120 6.28 6.26 15.79
CA PHE A 120 7.39 6.30 16.74
C PHE A 120 8.34 7.49 16.49
N GLU A 121 8.67 7.78 15.23
CA GLU A 121 9.47 8.95 14.88
C GLU A 121 8.79 10.28 15.27
N GLN A 122 7.46 10.36 15.15
CA GLN A 122 6.70 11.55 15.55
C GLN A 122 6.69 11.72 17.07
N GLU A 123 6.54 10.65 17.83
CA GLU A 123 6.58 10.68 19.30
C GLU A 123 7.95 11.14 19.80
N MET A 124 9.03 10.53 19.32
CA MET A 124 10.41 10.92 19.65
C MET A 124 10.70 12.38 19.32
N ARG A 125 10.15 12.89 18.21
CA ARG A 125 10.33 14.29 17.83
C ARG A 125 9.54 15.25 18.74
N ARG A 126 8.33 14.88 19.16
CA ARG A 126 7.53 15.65 20.13
C ARG A 126 8.26 15.73 21.47
N GLU A 127 8.83 14.63 21.95
CA GLU A 127 9.61 14.63 23.19
C GLU A 127 10.82 15.56 23.12
N ARG A 128 11.56 15.56 22.00
CA ARG A 128 12.70 16.48 21.79
C ARG A 128 12.26 17.94 21.81
N LEU A 129 11.13 18.26 21.19
CA LEU A 129 10.58 19.62 21.19
C LEU A 129 10.13 20.07 22.59
N MET A 130 9.51 19.17 23.37
CA MET A 130 9.12 19.46 24.76
C MET A 130 10.34 19.70 25.64
N LYS A 131 11.39 18.88 25.49
CA LYS A 131 12.66 19.06 26.22
C LYS A 131 13.36 20.38 25.84
N GLN A 132 13.37 20.75 24.56
CA GLN A 132 13.92 22.03 24.10
C GLN A 132 13.14 23.22 24.66
N LYS A 133 11.80 23.17 24.62
CA LYS A 133 10.95 24.21 25.21
C LYS A 133 11.19 24.34 26.72
N ALA A 134 11.22 23.23 27.45
CA ALA A 134 11.50 23.24 28.89
C ALA A 134 12.87 23.82 29.22
N ALA A 135 13.92 23.44 28.49
CA ALA A 135 15.27 23.98 28.67
C ALA A 135 15.35 25.49 28.33
N GLN A 136 14.59 25.94 27.32
CA GLN A 136 14.51 27.36 26.96
C GLN A 136 13.76 28.16 28.03
N THR A 137 12.66 27.63 28.58
CA THR A 137 11.93 28.26 29.68
C THR A 137 12.79 28.39 30.93
N GLN A 138 13.57 27.36 31.28
CA GLN A 138 14.51 27.42 32.40
C GLN A 138 15.59 28.48 32.21
N LYS A 139 16.20 28.56 31.02
CA LYS A 139 17.17 29.62 30.69
C LYS A 139 16.57 31.02 30.74
N PHE A 140 15.30 31.18 30.36
CA PHE A 140 14.61 32.45 30.43
C PHE A 140 14.36 32.88 31.88
N GLN A 141 13.93 31.94 32.75
CA GLN A 141 13.75 32.22 34.17
C GLN A 141 15.07 32.56 34.89
N GLN A 142 16.17 31.90 34.55
CA GLN A 142 17.49 32.23 35.09
C GLN A 142 18.02 33.61 34.68
N ARG A 143 17.53 34.20 33.59
CA ARG A 143 17.91 35.56 33.17
C ARG A 143 17.08 36.66 33.84
N LEU A 144 15.99 36.30 34.50
CA LEU A 144 15.10 37.24 35.20
C LEU A 144 15.42 37.35 36.70
N GLN A 145 16.30 36.50 37.22
CA GLN A 145 16.87 36.57 38.56
C GLN A 145 18.25 37.22 38.51
#